data_AF-A0A1A8R359-F1
#
_entry.id   AF-A0A1A8R359-F1
#
_cell.length_a   1.000
_cell.length_b   1.000
_cell.length_c   1.000
_cell.angle_alpha   90.00
_cell.angle_beta   90.00
_cell.angle_gamma   90.00
#
_symmetry.space_group_name_H-M   'P 1'
#
loop_
_entity.id
_entity.type
_entity.pdbx_description
1 polymer ?
#
loop_
_entity_poly.entity_id
_entity_poly.type
_entity_poly.pdbx_seq_one_letter_code
_entity_poly.pdbx_strand_id
1 'polypeptide(L)'
;KEMAGPGVIVSFIIAAVASILSGVCYAEFGVRVPKTTGSAYTYSYVTVGECVAFFIGWNLILEYLIGTAAGASALSSMADSLANHSISNFMISHLGTLNGLGKGEQSYPDLLALLIALLVTVIVALGVKNSIGFNNALNIINLIVWVFMMIAGLFFVNGENWDEGRFLPFGWSGVMQGAATCFYAFIGFDIIATTGEEAKSPNTSIPYAITASLITCLTAYVSVSVILTLMVPYAEIDAD
;
A
#
# COMPACT_ATOMS: atom_id res chain seq x y z
N LYS A 1 -1.60 14.17 -6.04
CA LYS A 1 -1.98 15.44 -6.71
C LYS A 1 -2.61 16.45 -5.76
N GLU A 2 -3.75 16.14 -5.13
CA GLU A 2 -4.58 17.13 -4.42
C GLU A 2 -4.00 17.70 -3.12
N MET A 3 -3.03 17.03 -2.51
CA MET A 3 -2.56 17.40 -1.16
C MET A 3 -1.13 17.94 -1.12
N ALA A 4 -0.17 17.33 -1.84
CA ALA A 4 1.26 17.65 -1.65
C ALA A 4 2.03 18.13 -2.90
N GLY A 5 1.49 17.95 -4.12
CA GLY A 5 2.23 18.23 -5.36
C GLY A 5 3.57 17.47 -5.43
N PRO A 6 4.66 18.10 -5.93
CA PRO A 6 6.02 17.51 -5.90
C PRO A 6 6.56 17.24 -4.48
N GLY A 7 6.04 17.96 -3.47
CA GLY A 7 6.31 17.74 -2.04
C GLY A 7 5.84 16.37 -1.51
N VAL A 8 5.18 15.56 -2.34
CA VAL A 8 4.85 14.16 -2.02
C VAL A 8 6.10 13.34 -1.68
N ILE A 9 7.27 13.70 -2.20
CA ILE A 9 8.55 13.05 -1.85
C ILE A 9 8.82 13.19 -0.35
N VAL A 10 8.66 14.40 0.19
CA VAL A 10 8.83 14.68 1.62
C VAL A 10 7.76 13.96 2.43
N SER A 11 6.55 13.85 1.89
CA SER A 11 5.43 13.12 2.50
C SER A 11 5.77 11.64 2.68
N PHE A 12 6.31 10.99 1.64
CA PHE A 12 6.76 9.60 1.70
C PHE A 12 7.93 9.41 2.67
N ILE A 13 8.87 10.35 2.74
CA ILE A 13 10.00 10.28 3.69
C ILE A 13 9.47 10.34 5.13
N ILE A 14 8.57 11.28 5.44
CA ILE A 14 7.97 11.41 6.79
C ILE A 14 7.20 10.12 7.15
N ALA A 15 6.35 9.63 6.24
CA ALA A 15 5.60 8.40 6.43
C ALA A 15 6.52 7.18 6.64
N ALA A 16 7.62 7.09 5.89
CA ALA A 16 8.58 6.01 6.01
C ALA A 16 9.36 6.06 7.32
N VAL A 17 9.78 7.24 7.78
CA VAL A 17 10.45 7.37 9.09
C VAL A 17 9.52 6.90 10.21
N ALA A 18 8.25 7.31 10.19
CA ALA A 18 7.25 6.83 11.14
C ALA A 18 7.07 5.30 11.06
N SER A 19 7.00 4.75 9.84
CA SER A 19 6.84 3.31 9.60
C SER A 19 8.06 2.49 10.02
N ILE A 20 9.28 3.01 9.81
CA ILE A 20 10.54 2.36 10.23
C ILE A 20 10.63 2.35 11.75
N LEU A 21 10.33 3.47 12.42
CA LEU A 21 10.31 3.53 13.88
C LEU A 21 9.31 2.52 14.46
N SER A 22 8.11 2.45 13.90
CA SER A 22 7.12 1.43 14.26
C SER A 22 7.63 0.02 13.97
N GLY A 23 8.18 -0.23 12.78
CA GLY A 23 8.71 -1.52 12.36
C GLY A 23 9.83 -2.04 13.25
N VAL A 24 10.70 -1.16 13.75
CA VAL A 24 11.75 -1.52 14.72
C VAL A 24 11.13 -1.93 16.07
N CYS A 25 10.10 -1.23 16.55
CA CYS A 25 9.36 -1.67 17.75
C CYS A 25 8.70 -3.04 17.54
N TYR A 26 8.09 -3.28 16.39
CA TYR A 26 7.52 -4.59 16.05
C TYR A 26 8.59 -5.69 15.99
N ALA A 27 9.75 -5.39 15.42
CA ALA A 27 10.89 -6.29 15.41
C ALA A 27 11.38 -6.63 16.82
N GLU A 28 11.45 -5.64 17.72
CA GLU A 28 11.81 -5.85 19.13
C GLU A 28 10.80 -6.76 19.85
N PHE A 29 9.50 -6.55 19.65
CA PHE A 29 8.46 -7.41 20.21
C PHE A 29 8.48 -8.83 19.63
N GLY A 30 8.74 -8.98 18.33
CA GLY A 30 8.84 -10.27 17.65
C GLY A 30 9.98 -11.14 18.17
N VAL A 31 11.09 -10.53 18.65
CA VAL A 31 12.20 -11.27 19.28
C VAL A 31 11.96 -11.51 20.77
N ARG A 32 11.26 -10.60 21.46
CA ARG A 32 11.06 -10.65 22.91
C ARG A 32 9.94 -11.56 23.37
N VAL A 33 8.92 -11.80 22.54
CA VAL A 33 7.77 -12.64 22.89
C VAL A 33 7.99 -14.04 22.31
N PRO A 34 8.58 -14.99 23.07
CA PRO A 34 8.93 -16.29 22.55
C PRO A 34 7.69 -17.19 22.58
N LYS A 35 7.52 -18.03 21.55
CA LYS A 35 6.50 -19.10 21.44
C LYS A 35 5.11 -18.70 20.97
N THR A 36 4.87 -17.46 20.60
CA THR A 36 3.62 -17.07 19.94
C THR A 36 3.94 -16.36 18.65
N THR A 37 3.70 -17.03 17.53
CA THR A 37 3.58 -16.34 16.24
C THR A 37 2.32 -15.52 16.32
N GLY A 38 2.50 -14.21 16.40
CA GLY A 38 1.41 -13.31 16.68
C GLY A 38 1.67 -11.96 16.06
N SER A 39 0.60 -11.40 15.50
CA SER A 39 0.52 -10.00 15.09
C SER A 39 0.36 -9.10 16.34
N ALA A 40 0.17 -7.80 16.14
CA ALA A 40 0.07 -6.76 17.17
C ALA A 40 -0.88 -7.10 18.34
N TYR A 41 -1.93 -7.88 18.05
CA TYR A 41 -2.86 -8.43 19.05
C TYR A 41 -2.14 -9.20 20.16
N THR A 42 -1.32 -10.18 19.80
CA THR A 42 -0.65 -11.07 20.76
C THR A 42 0.38 -10.30 21.58
N TYR A 43 1.14 -9.40 20.94
CA TYR A 43 2.11 -8.55 21.63
C TYR A 43 1.42 -7.67 22.69
N SER A 44 0.28 -7.09 22.34
CA SER A 44 -0.49 -6.23 23.25
C SER A 44 -1.16 -7.02 24.37
N TYR A 45 -1.61 -8.24 24.09
CA TYR A 45 -2.18 -9.14 25.09
C TYR A 45 -1.17 -9.51 26.17
N VAL A 46 0.07 -9.82 25.77
CA VAL A 46 1.14 -10.21 26.69
C VAL A 46 1.73 -9.02 27.47
N THR A 47 1.80 -7.84 26.85
CA THR A 47 2.52 -6.68 27.44
C THR A 47 1.63 -5.71 28.21
N VAL A 48 0.40 -5.48 27.74
CA VAL A 48 -0.50 -4.43 28.28
C VAL A 48 -1.72 -5.03 28.96
N GLY A 49 -2.36 -6.01 28.33
CA GLY A 49 -3.52 -6.72 28.89
C GLY A 49 -4.68 -6.88 27.92
N GLU A 50 -5.71 -7.59 28.38
CA GLU A 50 -6.81 -8.08 27.55
C GLU A 50 -7.66 -6.98 26.91
N CYS A 51 -8.00 -5.91 27.64
CA CYS A 51 -8.85 -4.84 27.09
C CYS A 51 -8.19 -4.13 25.90
N VAL A 52 -6.90 -3.80 26.00
CA VAL A 52 -6.17 -3.13 24.91
C VAL A 52 -5.97 -4.08 23.73
N ALA A 53 -5.67 -5.35 24.01
CA ALA A 53 -5.58 -6.36 22.97
C ALA A 53 -6.90 -6.55 22.20
N PHE A 54 -8.04 -6.54 22.89
CA PHE A 54 -9.35 -6.65 22.25
C PHE A 54 -9.61 -5.53 21.24
N PHE A 55 -9.32 -4.27 21.60
CA PHE A 55 -9.45 -3.15 20.68
C PHE A 55 -8.50 -3.25 19.48
N ILE A 56 -7.25 -3.65 19.71
CA ILE A 56 -6.26 -3.82 18.64
C ILE A 56 -6.64 -4.96 17.71
N GLY A 57 -7.16 -6.08 18.23
CA GLY A 57 -7.62 -7.21 17.43
C GLY A 57 -8.77 -6.85 16.49
N TRP A 58 -9.78 -6.13 17.00
CA TRP A 58 -10.87 -5.63 16.17
C TRP A 58 -10.40 -4.63 15.11
N ASN A 59 -9.45 -3.75 15.46
CA ASN A 59 -8.87 -2.82 14.51
C ASN A 59 -8.12 -3.55 13.39
N LEU A 60 -7.33 -4.57 13.70
CA LEU A 60 -6.62 -5.39 12.70
C LEU A 60 -7.56 -6.09 11.73
N ILE A 61 -8.69 -6.64 12.22
CA ILE A 61 -9.69 -7.27 11.35
C ILE A 61 -10.27 -6.26 10.36
N LEU A 62 -10.63 -5.06 10.84
CA LEU A 62 -11.15 -3.99 9.99
C LEU A 62 -10.11 -3.50 8.99
N GLU A 63 -8.86 -3.34 9.44
CA GLU A 63 -7.73 -2.93 8.60
C GLU A 63 -7.51 -3.91 7.46
N TYR A 64 -7.43 -5.23 7.72
CA TYR A 64 -7.26 -6.23 6.67
C TYR A 64 -8.46 -6.30 5.72
N LEU A 65 -9.69 -6.09 6.22
CA LEU A 65 -10.89 -6.04 5.39
C LEU A 65 -10.88 -4.84 4.43
N ILE A 66 -10.57 -3.65 4.95
CA ILE A 66 -10.46 -2.42 4.15
C ILE A 66 -9.30 -2.55 3.16
N GLY A 67 -8.15 -3.09 3.60
CA GLY A 67 -6.98 -3.33 2.76
C GLY A 67 -7.26 -4.24 1.58
N THR A 68 -7.96 -5.35 1.81
CA THR A 68 -8.34 -6.31 0.76
C THR A 68 -9.33 -5.68 -0.22
N ALA A 69 -10.33 -4.95 0.28
CA ALA A 69 -11.31 -4.26 -0.57
C ALA A 69 -10.66 -3.16 -1.43
N ALA A 70 -9.79 -2.35 -0.82
CA ALA A 70 -9.06 -1.30 -1.51
C ALA A 70 -8.14 -1.88 -2.61
N GLY A 71 -7.42 -2.96 -2.31
CA GLY A 71 -6.57 -3.65 -3.28
C GLY A 71 -7.35 -4.20 -4.47
N ALA A 72 -8.47 -4.88 -4.22
CA ALA A 72 -9.36 -5.36 -5.29
C ALA A 72 -9.94 -4.21 -6.13
N SER A 73 -10.32 -3.11 -5.49
CA SER A 73 -10.82 -1.92 -6.20
C SER A 73 -9.75 -1.24 -7.07
N ALA A 74 -8.49 -1.24 -6.63
CA ALA A 74 -7.38 -0.68 -7.39
C ALA A 74 -7.03 -1.53 -8.62
N LEU A 75 -7.09 -2.86 -8.51
CA LEU A 75 -6.98 -3.72 -9.69
C LEU A 75 -8.14 -3.51 -10.66
N SER A 76 -9.35 -3.30 -10.12
CA SER A 76 -10.52 -3.04 -10.94
C SER A 76 -10.42 -1.71 -11.70
N SER A 77 -10.00 -0.63 -11.04
CA SER A 77 -9.78 0.66 -11.71
C SER A 77 -8.69 0.57 -12.77
N MET A 78 -7.56 -0.09 -12.48
CA MET A 78 -6.49 -0.31 -13.47
C MET A 78 -6.97 -1.12 -14.68
N ALA A 79 -7.81 -2.14 -14.48
CA ALA A 79 -8.40 -2.92 -15.56
C ALA A 79 -9.40 -2.11 -16.39
N ASP A 80 -10.18 -1.24 -15.75
CA ASP A 80 -11.11 -0.33 -16.43
C ASP A 80 -10.38 0.74 -17.24
N SER A 81 -9.33 1.36 -16.67
CA SER A 81 -8.47 2.32 -17.38
C SER A 81 -7.78 1.67 -18.59
N LEU A 82 -7.33 0.42 -18.48
CA LEU A 82 -6.78 -0.34 -19.62
C LEU A 82 -7.84 -0.67 -20.69
N ALA A 83 -9.11 -0.81 -20.28
CA ALA A 83 -10.25 -1.04 -21.16
C ALA A 83 -10.92 0.26 -21.66
N ASN A 84 -10.24 1.42 -21.55
CA ASN A 84 -10.77 2.74 -21.91
C ASN A 84 -12.14 3.04 -21.28
N HIS A 85 -12.31 2.71 -19.99
CA HIS A 85 -13.55 2.92 -19.22
C HIS A 85 -14.79 2.19 -19.75
N SER A 86 -14.61 1.16 -20.58
CA SER A 86 -15.72 0.36 -21.12
C SER A 86 -16.46 -0.42 -20.01
N ILE A 87 -15.75 -0.87 -18.97
CA ILE A 87 -16.31 -1.68 -17.89
C ILE A 87 -17.15 -0.79 -16.97
N SER A 88 -16.64 0.39 -16.60
CA SER A 88 -17.37 1.41 -15.86
C SER A 88 -18.62 1.86 -16.62
N ASN A 89 -18.51 2.17 -17.91
CA ASN A 89 -19.65 2.56 -18.75
C ASN A 89 -20.72 1.46 -18.87
N PHE A 90 -20.30 0.19 -18.97
CA PHE A 90 -21.22 -0.95 -18.98
C PHE A 90 -21.94 -1.12 -17.63
N MET A 91 -21.23 -0.96 -16.51
CA MET A 91 -21.80 -1.07 -15.17
C MET A 91 -22.76 0.08 -14.85
N ILE A 92 -22.39 1.32 -15.19
CA ILE A 92 -23.24 2.50 -15.01
C ILE A 92 -24.52 2.37 -15.84
N SER A 93 -24.43 1.85 -17.08
CA SER A 93 -25.60 1.69 -17.96
C SER A 93 -26.57 0.58 -17.54
N HIS A 94 -26.10 -0.48 -16.87
CA HIS A 94 -26.95 -1.62 -16.48
C HIS A 94 -27.35 -1.66 -15.01
N LEU A 95 -26.49 -1.21 -14.08
CA LEU A 95 -26.74 -1.25 -12.64
C LEU A 95 -27.05 0.12 -12.01
N GLY A 96 -26.81 1.22 -12.72
CA GLY A 96 -27.00 2.58 -12.22
C GLY A 96 -25.90 3.04 -11.24
N THR A 97 -25.89 4.33 -10.91
CA THR A 97 -24.94 4.91 -9.95
C THR A 97 -25.50 4.84 -8.53
N LEU A 98 -24.64 4.44 -7.58
CA LEU A 98 -24.90 4.52 -6.15
C LEU A 98 -24.30 5.83 -5.62
N ASN A 99 -25.09 6.89 -5.60
CA ASN A 99 -24.66 8.15 -5.01
C ASN A 99 -24.53 8.01 -3.49
N GLY A 100 -23.34 8.28 -2.93
CA GLY A 100 -23.13 8.45 -1.48
C GLY A 100 -22.15 7.48 -0.79
N LEU A 101 -21.52 6.55 -1.50
CA LEU A 101 -20.61 5.54 -0.92
C LEU A 101 -19.11 5.89 -0.98
N GLY A 102 -18.76 7.18 -1.04
CA GLY A 102 -17.41 7.65 -0.69
C GLY A 102 -16.37 7.69 -1.80
N LYS A 103 -16.70 7.30 -3.04
CA LYS A 103 -16.00 7.81 -4.24
C LYS A 103 -16.95 8.81 -4.90
N GLY A 104 -16.46 10.00 -5.22
CA GLY A 104 -17.25 11.11 -5.80
C GLY A 104 -18.12 10.69 -6.98
N GLU A 105 -19.12 11.52 -7.28
CA GLU A 105 -20.25 11.51 -8.26
C GLU A 105 -20.55 10.33 -9.22
N GLN A 106 -19.71 9.31 -9.41
CA GLN A 106 -19.95 8.11 -10.23
C GLN A 106 -19.52 6.80 -9.54
N SER A 107 -19.94 6.60 -8.29
CA SER A 107 -19.72 5.32 -7.61
C SER A 107 -20.65 4.25 -8.20
N TYR A 108 -20.10 3.32 -8.99
CA TYR A 108 -20.82 2.13 -9.44
C TYR A 108 -20.51 0.95 -8.49
N PRO A 109 -21.46 0.01 -8.29
CA PRO A 109 -21.16 -1.24 -7.60
C PRO A 109 -20.11 -2.03 -8.39
N ASP A 110 -18.89 -2.07 -7.87
CA ASP A 110 -17.72 -2.67 -8.53
C ASP A 110 -17.77 -4.21 -8.47
N LEU A 111 -18.53 -4.79 -9.41
CA LEU A 111 -18.68 -6.23 -9.58
C LEU A 111 -17.36 -6.91 -9.98
N LEU A 112 -16.45 -6.18 -10.65
CA LEU A 112 -15.16 -6.73 -11.05
C LEU A 112 -14.21 -6.84 -9.85
N ALA A 113 -14.18 -5.83 -8.96
CA ALA A 113 -13.48 -5.94 -7.69
C ALA A 113 -14.03 -7.08 -6.83
N LEU A 114 -15.36 -7.26 -6.77
CA LEU A 114 -15.98 -8.38 -6.05
C LEU A 114 -15.51 -9.74 -6.61
N LEU A 115 -15.47 -9.88 -7.94
CA LEU A 115 -15.02 -11.09 -8.61
C LEU A 115 -13.54 -11.37 -8.34
N ILE A 116 -12.68 -10.34 -8.38
CA ILE A 116 -11.26 -10.46 -8.03
C ILE A 116 -11.10 -10.90 -6.58
N ALA A 117 -11.81 -10.27 -5.64
CA ALA A 117 -11.76 -10.62 -4.22
C ALA A 117 -12.20 -12.07 -3.97
N LEU A 118 -13.28 -12.53 -4.62
CA LEU A 118 -13.73 -13.93 -4.55
C LEU A 118 -12.70 -14.90 -5.12
N LEU A 119 -12.09 -14.59 -6.27
CA LEU A 119 -11.04 -15.42 -6.86
C LEU A 119 -9.83 -15.55 -5.94
N VAL A 120 -9.34 -14.44 -5.37
CA VAL A 120 -8.22 -14.45 -4.41
C VAL A 120 -8.61 -15.26 -3.17
N THR A 121 -9.85 -15.13 -2.68
CA THR A 121 -10.34 -15.92 -1.54
C THR A 121 -10.34 -17.42 -1.84
N VAL A 122 -10.78 -17.84 -3.03
CA VAL A 122 -10.74 -19.26 -3.44
C VAL A 122 -9.30 -19.75 -3.56
N ILE A 123 -8.38 -18.96 -4.13
CA ILE A 123 -6.97 -19.34 -4.26
C ILE A 123 -6.35 -19.56 -2.87
N VAL A 124 -6.60 -18.66 -1.92
CA VAL A 124 -6.11 -18.79 -0.54
C VAL A 124 -6.74 -20.00 0.15
N ALA A 125 -8.04 -20.25 -0.06
CA ALA A 125 -8.75 -21.40 0.50
C ALA A 125 -8.22 -22.75 -0.03
N LEU A 126 -7.72 -22.81 -1.27
CA LEU A 126 -7.15 -24.02 -1.88
C LEU A 126 -5.73 -24.37 -1.38
N GLY A 127 -5.08 -23.47 -0.63
CA GLY A 127 -3.92 -23.80 0.20
C GLY A 127 -2.60 -23.09 -0.15
N VAL A 128 -1.89 -22.67 0.90
CA VAL A 128 -0.73 -21.76 0.89
C VAL A 128 0.58 -22.40 0.39
N LYS A 129 0.72 -23.74 0.45
CA LYS A 129 2.01 -24.41 0.13
C LYS A 129 2.46 -24.23 -1.32
N ASN A 130 1.54 -24.09 -2.27
CA ASN A 130 1.87 -23.74 -3.66
C ASN A 130 1.93 -22.21 -3.89
N SER A 131 1.54 -21.41 -2.90
CA SER A 131 1.39 -19.95 -3.02
C SER A 131 2.72 -19.20 -2.90
N ILE A 132 3.72 -19.73 -2.17
CA ILE A 132 5.03 -19.06 -2.01
C ILE A 132 5.72 -18.83 -3.36
N GLY A 133 5.69 -19.83 -4.25
CA GLY A 133 6.27 -19.70 -5.60
C GLY A 133 5.52 -18.69 -6.47
N PHE A 134 4.18 -18.71 -6.41
CA PHE A 134 3.34 -17.76 -7.13
C PHE A 134 3.54 -16.32 -6.63
N ASN A 135 3.57 -16.11 -5.32
CA ASN A 135 3.82 -14.81 -4.71
C ASN A 135 5.20 -14.24 -5.09
N ASN A 136 6.24 -15.09 -5.10
CA ASN A 136 7.57 -14.66 -5.52
C ASN A 136 7.61 -14.26 -7.01
N ALA A 137 6.91 -15.00 -7.88
CA ALA A 137 6.79 -14.63 -9.29
C ALA A 137 6.10 -13.28 -9.48
N LEU A 138 4.99 -13.02 -8.77
CA LEU A 138 4.32 -11.72 -8.78
C LEU A 138 5.25 -10.60 -8.30
N ASN A 139 6.03 -10.83 -7.24
CA ASN A 139 6.97 -9.84 -6.73
C ASN A 139 8.09 -9.51 -7.75
N ILE A 140 8.62 -10.53 -8.44
CA ILE A 140 9.62 -10.32 -9.51
C ILE A 140 9.02 -9.49 -10.65
N ILE A 141 7.79 -9.77 -11.07
CA ILE A 141 7.09 -8.99 -12.09
C ILE A 141 6.93 -7.54 -11.64
N ASN A 142 6.47 -7.30 -10.40
CA ASN A 142 6.32 -5.96 -9.84
C ASN A 142 7.65 -5.20 -9.82
N LEU A 143 8.75 -5.86 -9.47
CA LEU A 143 10.08 -5.26 -9.49
C LEU A 143 10.54 -4.91 -10.91
N ILE A 144 10.26 -5.76 -11.89
CA ILE A 144 10.57 -5.50 -13.31
C ILE A 144 9.77 -4.30 -13.82
N VAL A 145 8.47 -4.23 -13.52
CA VAL A 145 7.61 -3.10 -13.91
C VAL A 145 8.12 -1.80 -13.30
N TRP A 146 8.51 -1.82 -12.02
CA TRP A 146 9.12 -0.67 -11.37
C TRP A 146 10.41 -0.23 -12.08
N VAL A 147 11.35 -1.14 -12.32
CA VAL A 147 12.61 -0.81 -13.03
C VAL A 147 12.33 -0.27 -14.45
N PHE A 148 11.38 -0.87 -15.16
CA PHE A 148 10.97 -0.40 -16.49
C PHE A 148 10.43 1.02 -16.43
N MET A 149 9.51 1.31 -15.50
CA MET A 149 8.95 2.65 -15.31
C MET A 149 10.02 3.68 -14.95
N MET A 150 11.02 3.28 -14.15
CA MET A 150 12.16 4.13 -13.83
C MET A 150 12.98 4.48 -15.07
N ILE A 151 13.32 3.48 -15.90
CA ILE A 151 14.12 3.69 -17.11
C ILE A 151 13.34 4.51 -18.14
N ALA A 152 12.08 4.14 -18.41
CA ALA A 152 11.23 4.83 -19.36
C ALA A 152 11.01 6.29 -18.92
N GLY A 153 10.76 6.51 -17.63
CA GLY A 153 10.47 7.83 -17.12
C GLY A 153 11.63 8.80 -17.21
N LEU A 154 12.88 8.34 -17.06
CA LEU A 154 14.08 9.19 -17.22
C LEU A 154 14.18 9.85 -18.60
N PHE A 155 13.60 9.27 -19.66
CA PHE A 155 13.60 9.88 -20.99
C PHE A 155 12.61 11.05 -21.15
N PHE A 156 11.62 11.15 -20.26
CA PHE A 156 10.55 12.16 -20.31
C PHE A 156 10.62 13.15 -19.14
N VAL A 157 11.68 13.12 -18.33
CA VAL A 157 11.90 14.05 -17.22
C VAL A 157 12.13 15.47 -17.77
N ASN A 158 11.30 16.42 -17.33
CA ASN A 158 11.54 17.84 -17.55
C ASN A 158 11.72 18.56 -16.21
N GLY A 159 12.89 19.18 -16.01
CA GLY A 159 13.25 19.90 -14.79
C GLY A 159 12.40 21.16 -14.54
N GLU A 160 11.77 21.70 -15.59
CA GLU A 160 10.84 22.83 -15.49
C GLU A 160 9.64 22.53 -14.60
N ASN A 161 9.25 21.26 -14.45
CA ASN A 161 8.14 20.84 -13.59
C ASN A 161 8.40 21.11 -12.10
N TRP A 162 9.66 21.29 -11.70
CA TRP A 162 10.07 21.60 -10.33
C TRP A 162 10.55 23.05 -10.16
N ASP A 163 10.63 23.83 -11.24
CA ASP A 163 11.16 25.18 -11.22
C ASP A 163 10.15 26.20 -10.66
N GLU A 164 10.64 27.37 -10.24
CA GLU A 164 9.86 28.51 -9.73
C GLU A 164 9.03 28.26 -8.44
N GLY A 165 9.57 27.52 -7.47
CA GLY A 165 8.94 27.38 -6.14
C GLY A 165 7.67 26.52 -6.11
N ARG A 166 7.37 25.80 -7.20
CA ARG A 166 6.22 24.91 -7.33
C ARG A 166 6.39 23.54 -6.65
N PHE A 167 7.50 23.34 -5.91
CA PHE A 167 7.76 22.12 -5.17
C PHE A 167 6.78 21.91 -4.00
N LEU A 168 6.37 23.01 -3.34
CA LEU A 168 5.43 22.98 -2.20
C LEU A 168 4.21 23.88 -2.46
N PRO A 169 3.35 23.55 -3.44
CA PRO A 169 2.22 24.42 -3.80
C PRO A 169 1.19 24.52 -2.68
N PHE A 170 1.09 23.50 -1.83
CA PHE A 170 0.18 23.43 -0.68
C PHE A 170 0.88 23.66 0.68
N GLY A 171 2.15 24.05 0.65
CA GLY A 171 2.99 24.23 1.85
C GLY A 171 3.15 22.97 2.71
N TRP A 172 3.63 23.14 3.94
CA TRP A 172 3.86 22.05 4.89
C TRP A 172 2.57 21.36 5.36
N SER A 173 1.44 22.07 5.36
CA SER A 173 0.14 21.49 5.70
C SER A 173 -0.24 20.40 4.70
N GLY A 174 -0.05 20.67 3.39
CA GLY A 174 -0.31 19.70 2.34
C GLY A 174 0.63 18.49 2.38
N VAL A 175 1.90 18.70 2.73
CA VAL A 175 2.88 17.62 2.95
C VAL A 175 2.46 16.72 4.11
N MET A 176 2.00 17.29 5.23
CA MET A 176 1.59 16.48 6.38
C MET A 176 0.32 15.67 6.08
N GLN A 177 -0.64 16.27 5.37
CA GLN A 177 -1.84 15.57 4.94
C GLN A 177 -1.51 14.46 3.92
N GLY A 178 -0.62 14.74 2.97
CA GLY A 178 -0.08 13.76 2.04
C GLY A 178 0.66 12.63 2.76
N ALA A 179 1.41 12.93 3.81
CA ALA A 179 2.13 11.92 4.60
C ALA A 179 1.17 10.94 5.28
N ALA A 180 0.05 11.43 5.82
CA ALA A 180 -0.99 10.57 6.40
C ALA A 180 -1.58 9.60 5.36
N THR A 181 -1.84 10.07 4.13
CA THR A 181 -2.32 9.21 3.04
C THR A 181 -1.24 8.24 2.56
N CYS A 182 0.00 8.70 2.39
CA CYS A 182 1.14 7.88 1.99
C CYS A 182 1.49 6.81 3.03
N PHE A 183 1.17 7.02 4.31
CA PHE A 183 1.35 6.01 5.36
C PHE A 183 0.61 4.71 5.04
N TYR A 184 -0.55 4.80 4.37
CA TYR A 184 -1.30 3.63 3.91
C TYR A 184 -0.47 2.72 2.99
N ALA A 185 0.44 3.28 2.19
CA ALA A 185 1.31 2.50 1.30
C ALA A 185 2.40 1.70 2.05
N PHE A 186 2.67 2.03 3.32
CA PHE A 186 3.61 1.28 4.16
C PHE A 186 2.93 0.23 5.05
N ILE A 187 1.60 0.14 5.04
CA ILE A 187 0.87 -0.91 5.75
C ILE A 187 1.20 -2.28 5.14
N GLY A 188 1.45 -3.28 5.99
CA GLY A 188 1.74 -4.66 5.58
C GLY A 188 3.08 -5.22 6.06
N PHE A 189 3.96 -4.40 6.68
CA PHE A 189 5.21 -4.90 7.27
C PHE A 189 4.96 -5.86 8.45
N ASP A 190 3.81 -5.73 9.12
CA ASP A 190 3.33 -6.56 10.22
C ASP A 190 3.00 -8.00 9.79
N ILE A 191 2.70 -8.21 8.50
CA ILE A 191 2.49 -9.55 7.92
C ILE A 191 3.78 -10.39 8.03
N ILE A 192 4.96 -9.75 7.92
CA ILE A 192 6.26 -10.42 8.06
C ILE A 192 6.45 -10.97 9.48
N ALA A 193 5.90 -10.30 10.49
CA ALA A 193 5.94 -10.81 11.86
C ALA A 193 5.02 -12.03 12.06
N THR A 194 3.93 -12.10 11.27
CA THR A 194 2.96 -13.21 11.33
C THR A 194 3.48 -14.48 10.66
N THR A 195 4.45 -14.40 9.74
CA THR A 195 5.08 -15.59 9.11
C THR A 195 6.19 -16.21 9.96
N GLY A 196 6.27 -15.88 11.25
CA GLY A 196 7.30 -16.37 12.15
C GLY A 196 7.34 -17.89 12.35
N GLU A 197 6.22 -18.62 12.23
CA GLU A 197 6.22 -20.10 12.28
C GLU A 197 6.92 -20.74 11.09
N GLU A 198 6.92 -20.05 9.95
CA GLU A 198 7.48 -20.55 8.69
C GLU A 198 8.96 -20.16 8.54
N ALA A 199 9.45 -19.24 9.35
CA ALA A 199 10.83 -18.76 9.31
C ALA A 199 11.78 -19.70 10.06
N LYS A 200 12.90 -20.09 9.40
CA LYS A 200 13.93 -20.95 10.00
C LYS A 200 14.62 -20.33 11.22
N SER A 201 14.80 -19.00 11.22
CA SER A 201 15.44 -18.23 12.30
C SER A 201 14.66 -16.96 12.62
N PRO A 202 13.48 -17.04 13.26
CA PRO A 202 12.57 -15.91 13.43
C PRO A 202 13.22 -14.71 14.13
N ASN A 203 14.03 -14.99 15.16
CA ASN A 203 14.67 -13.96 16.00
C ASN A 203 15.62 -13.01 15.26
N THR A 204 16.15 -13.41 14.10
CA THR A 204 17.06 -12.58 13.30
C THR A 204 16.50 -12.28 11.92
N SER A 205 15.79 -13.23 11.31
CA SER A 205 15.23 -13.08 9.98
C SER A 205 14.06 -12.08 9.95
N ILE A 206 13.18 -12.06 10.96
CA ILE A 206 12.03 -11.15 10.98
C ILE A 206 12.47 -9.68 11.10
N PRO A 207 13.30 -9.29 12.09
CA PRO A 207 13.79 -7.91 12.18
C PRO A 207 14.48 -7.40 10.91
N TYR A 208 15.33 -8.26 10.32
CA TYR A 208 16.04 -7.94 9.10
C TYR A 208 15.09 -7.79 7.92
N ALA A 209 14.11 -8.70 7.77
CA ALA A 209 13.13 -8.66 6.69
C ALA A 209 12.21 -7.43 6.78
N ILE A 210 11.73 -7.07 7.97
CA ILE A 210 10.92 -5.86 8.19
C ILE A 210 11.72 -4.62 7.79
N THR A 211 12.96 -4.49 8.27
CA THR A 211 13.78 -3.30 7.99
C THR A 211 14.17 -3.22 6.52
N ALA A 212 14.60 -4.33 5.91
CA ALA A 212 15.01 -4.36 4.51
C ALA A 212 13.83 -4.11 3.55
N SER A 213 12.65 -4.66 3.85
CA SER A 213 11.44 -4.42 3.04
C SER A 213 11.00 -2.97 3.11
N LEU A 214 10.94 -2.36 4.31
CA LEU A 214 10.57 -0.95 4.48
C LEU A 214 11.54 0.00 3.74
N ILE A 215 12.85 -0.24 3.81
CA ILE A 215 13.85 0.56 3.07
C ILE A 215 13.68 0.39 1.56
N THR A 216 13.42 -0.83 1.09
CA THR A 216 13.19 -1.10 -0.33
C THR A 216 11.92 -0.41 -0.83
N CYS A 217 10.82 -0.51 -0.08
CA CYS A 217 9.56 0.18 -0.38
C CYS A 217 9.72 1.71 -0.37
N LEU A 218 10.42 2.27 0.62
CA LEU A 218 10.73 3.70 0.66
C LEU A 218 11.48 4.14 -0.61
N THR A 219 12.52 3.39 -1.00
CA THR A 219 13.31 3.68 -2.20
C THR A 219 12.44 3.63 -3.45
N ALA A 220 11.61 2.60 -3.58
CA ALA A 220 10.67 2.48 -4.69
C ALA A 220 9.69 3.66 -4.71
N TYR A 221 8.98 3.96 -3.62
CA TYR A 221 7.98 5.03 -3.59
C TYR A 221 8.56 6.42 -3.82
N VAL A 222 9.72 6.74 -3.24
CA VAL A 222 10.40 8.03 -3.49
C VAL A 222 10.84 8.12 -4.94
N SER A 223 11.45 7.07 -5.49
CA SER A 223 11.95 7.08 -6.87
C SER A 223 10.82 7.23 -7.89
N VAL A 224 9.70 6.52 -7.70
CA VAL A 224 8.49 6.68 -8.53
C VAL A 224 7.91 8.08 -8.40
N SER A 225 7.82 8.61 -7.18
CA SER A 225 7.30 9.97 -6.94
C SER A 225 8.15 11.04 -7.63
N VAL A 226 9.48 10.90 -7.57
CA VAL A 226 10.42 11.80 -8.24
C VAL A 226 10.18 11.78 -9.75
N ILE A 227 10.18 10.61 -10.35
CA ILE A 227 10.03 10.47 -11.79
C ILE A 227 8.66 10.96 -12.25
N LEU A 228 7.59 10.55 -11.58
CA LEU A 228 6.23 10.90 -11.99
C LEU A 228 5.99 12.41 -11.90
N THR A 229 6.46 13.06 -10.84
CA THR A 229 6.33 14.53 -10.68
C THR A 229 7.26 15.34 -11.59
N LEU A 230 8.30 14.71 -12.15
CA LEU A 230 9.18 15.31 -13.15
C LEU A 230 8.73 15.05 -14.59
N MET A 231 8.01 13.97 -14.86
CA MET A 231 7.46 13.66 -16.18
C MET A 231 6.19 14.45 -16.48
N VAL A 232 5.29 14.55 -15.49
CA VAL A 232 3.96 15.13 -15.67
C VAL A 232 3.77 16.28 -14.67
N PRO A 233 3.33 17.47 -15.12
CA PRO A 233 2.95 18.55 -14.22
C PRO A 233 1.94 18.04 -13.19
N TYR A 234 2.13 18.36 -11.91
CA TYR A 234 1.32 17.78 -10.83
C TYR A 234 -0.19 17.99 -10.99
N ALA A 235 -0.61 19.01 -11.76
CA ALA A 235 -1.99 19.33 -12.08
C ALA A 235 -2.65 18.39 -13.11
N GLU A 236 -1.85 17.66 -13.90
CA GLU A 236 -2.32 16.77 -14.97
C GLU A 236 -2.19 15.28 -14.62
N ILE A 237 -1.64 14.95 -13.45
CA ILE A 237 -1.62 13.57 -12.96
C ILE A 237 -3.08 13.10 -12.78
N ASP A 238 -3.41 11.97 -13.40
CA ASP A 238 -4.73 11.35 -13.30
C ASP A 238 -5.00 10.91 -11.85
N ALA A 239 -6.25 11.06 -11.39
CA ALA A 239 -6.64 10.79 -10.01
C ALA A 239 -7.20 9.37 -9.80
N ASP A 240 -7.44 8.64 -10.89
CA ASP A 240 -8.17 7.37 -10.92
C ASP A 240 -7.29 6.12 -11.16
#